data_AF-K1RZA4-F1
#
_entry.id   AF-K1RZA4-F1
#
_cell.length_a   1.000
_cell.length_b   1.000
_cell.length_c   1.000
_cell.angle_alpha   90.00
_cell.angle_beta   90.00
_cell.angle_gamma   90.00
#
_symmetry.space_group_name_H-M   'P 1'
#
loop_
_entity.id
_entity.type
_entity.pdbx_description
1 polymer ?
#
loop_
_entity_poly.entity_id
_entity_poly.type
_entity_poly.pdbx_seq_one_letter_code
_entity_poly.pdbx_strand_id
1 'polypeptide(L)'
;MRVQCNFFDQGTWKVIDSMTDVYTTSSVLSSHQDVTCIECAARTLMLDGKGYTCNRGKQICMIYSTCHIKDRLASGDWEPIRGWLHFCTKITLATGLTRTWLDLGIQLSRRKSIRFQVKATNDVYIGLGSGHNTDSPGYWVVLGGWGGTTSCLRDGFVHGSQCYSTYIGRVLSGEQYRLFWVTWNEGHVRVGTGETVGNGTIMDHVFPNVYTVRHALIRTRWCRGEWVIYL
;
A
#
# COMPACT_ATOMS: atom_id res chain seq x y z
N MET A 1 19.83 -15.92 26.37
CA MET A 1 18.70 -16.79 25.94
C MET A 1 18.54 -16.61 24.44
N ARG A 2 19.06 -17.53 23.63
CA ARG A 2 19.02 -17.45 22.16
C ARG A 2 17.89 -18.36 21.68
N VAL A 3 16.90 -17.79 20.99
CA VAL A 3 15.85 -18.57 20.33
C VAL A 3 16.42 -19.03 18.99
N GLN A 4 16.74 -20.32 18.89
CA GLN A 4 16.98 -21.03 17.63
C GLN A 4 15.63 -21.45 17.06
N CYS A 5 15.35 -21.11 15.80
CA CYS A 5 14.26 -21.70 15.04
C CYS A 5 14.86 -22.60 13.96
N ASN A 6 14.72 -23.92 14.13
CA ASN A 6 15.07 -24.92 13.13
C ASN A 6 13.91 -25.11 12.14
N PHE A 7 14.25 -25.32 10.86
CA PHE A 7 13.32 -25.64 9.78
C PHE A 7 13.31 -27.14 9.48
N PHE A 8 12.13 -27.67 9.15
CA PHE A 8 11.96 -29.00 8.55
C PHE A 8 11.32 -28.85 7.17
N ASP A 9 11.96 -29.48 6.18
CA ASP A 9 11.61 -29.50 4.77
C ASP A 9 10.57 -30.60 4.45
N GLN A 10 9.86 -30.41 3.33
CA GLN A 10 9.30 -31.39 2.39
C GLN A 10 7.91 -31.03 1.84
N GLY A 11 7.78 -31.17 0.51
CA GLY A 11 6.51 -31.43 -0.16
C GLY A 11 5.94 -30.29 -1.00
N THR A 12 6.32 -30.25 -2.28
CA THR A 12 5.70 -29.48 -3.38
C THR A 12 4.16 -29.55 -3.39
N TRP A 13 3.44 -28.42 -3.57
CA TRP A 13 2.22 -28.24 -4.39
C TRP A 13 1.77 -26.74 -4.38
N LYS A 14 0.87 -26.39 -5.31
CA LYS A 14 0.67 -25.08 -5.97
C LYS A 14 0.39 -23.85 -5.08
N VAL A 15 1.07 -22.77 -5.46
CA VAL A 15 1.07 -21.41 -4.91
C VAL A 15 -0.31 -20.75 -5.04
N ILE A 16 -0.82 -20.20 -3.93
CA ILE A 16 -1.88 -19.19 -3.96
C ILE A 16 -1.18 -17.86 -4.18
N ASP A 17 -1.22 -17.45 -5.45
CA ASP A 17 -0.63 -16.22 -5.97
C ASP A 17 -1.30 -14.97 -5.33
N SER A 18 -0.50 -13.93 -5.11
CA SER A 18 -0.82 -12.58 -4.57
C SER A 18 -0.70 -12.32 -3.05
N MET A 19 0.54 -12.32 -2.53
CA MET A 19 1.08 -11.32 -1.57
C MET A 19 2.61 -11.56 -1.39
N THR A 20 3.37 -11.54 -2.49
CA THR A 20 4.80 -11.91 -2.52
C THR A 20 5.78 -10.82 -2.09
N ASP A 21 5.28 -9.61 -1.84
CA ASP A 21 6.11 -8.41 -1.75
C ASP A 21 6.04 -7.74 -0.36
N VAL A 22 5.32 -8.37 0.57
CA VAL A 22 5.10 -7.89 1.93
C VAL A 22 5.69 -8.88 2.93
N TYR A 23 6.59 -8.40 3.78
CA TYR A 23 7.37 -9.19 4.72
C TYR A 23 7.21 -8.66 6.15
N THR A 24 7.39 -9.52 7.14
CA THR A 24 7.31 -9.14 8.56
C THR A 24 8.68 -9.34 9.20
N THR A 25 9.12 -8.38 10.01
CA THR A 25 10.35 -8.51 10.80
C THR A 25 10.14 -9.50 11.95
N SER A 26 11.22 -10.02 12.53
CA SER A 26 11.22 -11.04 13.60
C SER A 26 10.56 -10.64 14.92
N SER A 27 9.90 -9.48 14.98
CA SER A 27 9.16 -8.95 16.12
C SER A 27 7.79 -9.62 16.28
N VAL A 28 7.81 -10.94 16.50
CA VAL A 28 6.61 -11.74 16.77
C VAL A 28 6.02 -11.29 18.11
N LEU A 29 4.84 -10.67 18.07
CA LEU A 29 4.03 -10.31 19.23
C LEU A 29 3.42 -11.55 19.88
N SER A 30 2.91 -12.47 19.06
CA SER A 30 2.35 -13.73 19.53
C SER A 30 2.43 -14.80 18.46
N SER A 31 2.44 -16.06 18.89
CA SER A 31 2.31 -17.23 18.02
C SER A 31 1.24 -18.17 18.56
N HIS A 32 0.51 -18.80 17.65
CA HIS A 32 -0.57 -19.72 17.98
C HIS A 32 -0.54 -20.92 17.02
N GLN A 33 -0.92 -22.10 17.54
CA GLN A 33 -1.10 -23.34 16.78
C GLN A 33 -2.58 -23.73 16.80
N ASP A 34 -2.99 -24.59 15.87
CA ASP A 34 -4.38 -25.00 15.65
C ASP A 34 -5.32 -23.80 15.39
N VAL A 35 -4.79 -22.74 14.79
CA VAL A 35 -5.51 -21.49 14.48
C VAL A 35 -5.59 -21.31 12.97
N THR A 36 -6.78 -21.02 12.47
CA THR A 36 -7.02 -20.72 11.06
C THR A 36 -6.50 -19.33 10.69
N CYS A 37 -6.28 -19.10 9.39
CA CYS A 37 -5.90 -17.76 8.90
C CYS A 37 -6.93 -16.67 9.22
N ILE A 38 -8.22 -17.01 9.30
CA ILE A 38 -9.30 -16.06 9.60
C ILE A 38 -9.23 -15.65 11.08
N GLU A 39 -9.07 -16.62 11.97
CA GLU A 39 -8.89 -16.35 13.40
C GLU A 39 -7.59 -15.59 13.67
N CYS A 40 -6.53 -15.89 12.91
CA CYS A 40 -5.26 -15.14 12.97
C CYS A 40 -5.46 -13.66 12.61
N ALA A 41 -6.26 -13.37 11.57
CA ALA A 41 -6.62 -12.00 11.20
C ALA A 41 -7.37 -11.28 12.33
N ALA A 42 -8.39 -11.93 12.91
CA ALA A 42 -9.17 -11.35 14.01
C ALA A 42 -8.28 -11.05 15.24
N ARG A 43 -7.39 -11.98 15.60
CA ARG A 43 -6.43 -11.79 16.70
C ARG A 43 -5.44 -10.66 16.43
N THR A 44 -5.04 -10.48 15.17
CA THR A 44 -4.15 -9.37 14.78
C THR A 44 -4.79 -8.03 15.08
N LEU A 45 -6.08 -7.88 14.79
CA LEU A 45 -6.83 -6.66 15.11
C LEU A 45 -6.95 -6.47 16.62
N MET A 46 -7.25 -7.54 17.38
CA MET A 46 -7.36 -7.46 18.84
C MET A 46 -6.06 -7.07 19.54
N LEU A 47 -4.91 -7.44 18.96
CA LEU A 47 -3.58 -7.17 19.52
C LEU A 47 -2.91 -5.92 18.92
N ASP A 48 -3.64 -5.13 18.13
CA ASP A 48 -3.09 -3.99 17.38
C ASP A 48 -1.84 -4.35 16.53
N GLY A 49 -1.78 -5.61 16.08
CA GLY A 49 -0.71 -6.12 15.24
C GLY A 49 -0.68 -5.41 13.88
N LYS A 50 0.52 -5.11 13.38
CA LYS A 50 0.70 -4.48 12.06
C LYS A 50 0.69 -5.48 10.91
N GLY A 51 0.82 -6.77 11.21
CA GLY A 51 0.66 -7.84 10.26
C GLY A 51 0.60 -9.20 10.94
N TYR A 52 0.25 -10.21 10.17
CA TYR A 52 0.28 -11.60 10.60
C TYR A 52 0.70 -12.50 9.46
N THR A 53 1.17 -13.68 9.85
CA THR A 53 1.41 -14.78 8.94
C THR A 53 0.62 -15.97 9.40
N CYS A 54 0.10 -16.70 8.44
CA CYS A 54 -0.57 -17.95 8.73
C CYS A 54 -0.14 -19.04 7.76
N ASN A 55 -0.02 -20.25 8.27
CA ASN A 55 0.20 -21.44 7.48
C ASN A 55 -1.10 -22.24 7.43
N ARG A 56 -1.72 -22.36 6.26
CA ARG A 56 -3.00 -23.07 6.11
C ARG A 56 -2.87 -24.57 6.37
N GLY A 57 -1.74 -25.17 6.02
CA GLY A 57 -1.53 -26.63 6.17
C GLY A 57 -1.17 -27.04 7.60
N LYS A 58 -0.43 -26.19 8.31
CA LYS A 58 0.02 -26.45 9.69
C LYS A 58 -0.85 -25.78 10.76
N GLN A 59 -1.85 -24.98 10.36
CA GLN A 59 -2.68 -24.17 11.26
C GLN A 59 -1.87 -23.33 12.26
N ILE A 60 -0.77 -22.74 11.78
CA ILE A 60 0.09 -21.88 12.60
C ILE A 60 -0.21 -20.43 12.27
N CYS A 61 -0.28 -19.59 13.29
CA CYS A 61 -0.44 -18.15 13.21
C CYS A 61 0.73 -17.47 13.92
N MET A 62 1.29 -16.42 13.32
CA MET A 62 2.22 -15.50 13.97
C MET A 62 1.75 -14.07 13.75
N ILE A 63 1.69 -13.28 14.81
CA ILE A 63 1.27 -11.88 14.76
C ILE A 63 2.50 -11.03 15.00
N TYR A 64 2.65 -9.95 14.24
CA TYR A 64 3.84 -9.11 14.23
C TYR A 64 3.51 -7.68 14.62
N SER A 65 4.41 -7.05 15.37
CA SER A 65 4.29 -5.63 15.71
C SER A 65 4.64 -4.70 14.56
N THR A 66 5.32 -5.22 13.54
CA THR A 66 5.78 -4.46 12.36
C THR A 66 5.62 -5.25 11.06
N CYS A 67 5.33 -4.51 10.00
CA CYS A 67 5.24 -5.03 8.64
C CYS A 67 6.04 -4.14 7.69
N HIS A 68 6.78 -4.75 6.78
CA HIS A 68 7.70 -4.13 5.85
C HIS A 68 7.37 -4.54 4.40
N ILE A 69 7.79 -3.70 3.46
CA ILE A 69 7.76 -4.00 2.02
C ILE A 69 9.15 -4.45 1.56
N LYS A 70 9.21 -5.31 0.55
CA LYS A 70 10.42 -5.91 0.00
C LYS A 70 11.53 -4.89 -0.32
N ASP A 71 11.17 -3.75 -0.90
CA ASP A 71 12.11 -2.72 -1.35
C ASP A 71 12.92 -2.03 -0.23
N ARG A 72 12.59 -2.32 1.04
CA ARG A 72 13.30 -1.80 2.22
C ARG A 72 14.31 -2.77 2.82
N LEU A 73 14.35 -3.98 2.31
CA LEU A 73 15.20 -5.01 2.84
C LEU A 73 16.37 -5.20 1.85
N ALA A 74 17.58 -5.51 2.32
CA ALA A 74 18.73 -5.80 1.45
C ALA A 74 18.74 -7.27 1.01
N SER A 75 19.09 -7.55 -0.26
CA SER A 75 19.17 -8.92 -0.79
C SER A 75 19.94 -9.85 0.17
N GLY A 76 19.26 -10.84 0.75
CA GLY A 76 19.81 -11.76 1.76
C GLY A 76 19.15 -11.64 3.15
N ASP A 77 18.40 -10.58 3.44
CA ASP A 77 17.70 -10.39 4.72
C ASP A 77 16.42 -11.25 4.86
N TRP A 78 16.00 -11.94 3.80
CA TRP A 78 14.79 -12.78 3.79
C TRP A 78 14.93 -13.98 2.87
N GLU A 79 14.24 -15.06 3.23
CA GLU A 79 14.03 -16.22 2.39
C GLU A 79 12.54 -16.56 2.31
N PRO A 80 12.00 -16.85 1.11
CA PRO A 80 10.61 -17.27 0.97
C PRO A 80 10.41 -18.65 1.59
N ILE A 81 9.62 -18.72 2.67
CA ILE A 81 9.24 -19.99 3.30
C ILE A 81 7.91 -20.44 2.69
N ARG A 82 7.91 -21.64 2.10
CA ARG A 82 6.72 -22.19 1.44
C ARG A 82 5.58 -22.43 2.44
N GLY A 83 4.34 -22.24 1.97
CA GLY A 83 3.11 -22.54 2.73
C GLY A 83 2.67 -21.45 3.71
N TRP A 84 3.45 -20.39 3.88
CA TRP A 84 3.08 -19.23 4.67
C TRP A 84 2.47 -18.14 3.81
N LEU A 85 1.40 -17.54 4.33
CA LEU A 85 0.76 -16.36 3.75
C LEU A 85 1.01 -15.19 4.70
N HIS A 86 1.48 -14.07 4.15
CA HIS A 86 1.81 -12.86 4.90
C HIS A 86 0.76 -11.79 4.61
N PHE A 87 0.24 -11.16 5.67
CA PHE A 87 -0.80 -10.16 5.59
C PHE A 87 -0.44 -8.96 6.46
N CYS A 88 -0.68 -7.76 5.95
CA CYS A 88 -0.48 -6.55 6.73
C CYS A 88 -1.76 -5.76 6.83
N THR A 89 -2.05 -5.32 8.05
CA THR A 89 -3.23 -4.52 8.38
C THR A 89 -3.00 -3.06 7.97
N LYS A 90 -1.76 -2.59 8.10
CA LYS A 90 -1.31 -1.28 7.61
C LYS A 90 0.20 -1.28 7.33
N ILE A 91 0.62 -0.57 6.29
CA ILE A 91 2.03 -0.41 5.92
C ILE A 91 2.47 1.03 6.21
N THR A 92 3.52 1.23 7.02
CA THR A 92 4.06 2.56 7.32
C THR A 92 5.29 2.85 6.47
N LEU A 93 5.23 3.92 5.68
CA LEU A 93 6.29 4.31 4.75
C LEU A 93 6.70 5.78 4.94
N ALA A 94 7.87 6.12 4.42
CA ALA A 94 8.37 7.47 4.39
C ALA A 94 8.98 7.72 3.00
N THR A 95 8.63 8.84 2.39
CA THR A 95 9.22 9.32 1.14
C THR A 95 10.11 10.52 1.44
N GLY A 96 11.33 10.51 0.89
CA GLY A 96 12.31 11.57 1.06
C GLY A 96 12.06 12.77 0.15
N LEU A 97 13.06 13.64 0.02
CA LEU A 97 13.07 14.77 -0.92
C LEU A 97 13.42 14.35 -2.36
N THR A 98 13.59 13.05 -2.61
CA THR A 98 13.98 12.51 -3.91
C THR A 98 12.81 12.58 -4.89
N ARG A 99 13.11 12.76 -6.18
CA ARG A 99 12.08 12.79 -7.25
C ARG A 99 11.61 11.40 -7.68
N THR A 100 12.12 10.36 -7.03
CA THR A 100 11.89 8.95 -7.38
C THR A 100 10.53 8.49 -6.89
N TRP A 101 9.84 7.73 -7.73
CA TRP A 101 8.63 7.02 -7.33
C TRP A 101 9.02 5.76 -6.57
N LEU A 102 8.30 5.49 -5.49
CA LEU A 102 8.39 4.25 -4.74
C LEU A 102 7.20 3.38 -5.13
N ASP A 103 7.45 2.17 -5.65
CA ASP A 103 6.40 1.17 -5.75
C ASP A 103 6.07 0.65 -4.34
N LEU A 104 4.79 0.56 -4.03
CA LEU A 104 4.34 -0.06 -2.79
C LEU A 104 4.59 -1.58 -2.78
N GLY A 105 4.86 -2.18 -3.95
CA GLY A 105 5.04 -3.62 -4.07
C GLY A 105 3.75 -4.34 -3.70
N ILE A 106 2.60 -3.85 -4.14
CA ILE A 106 1.31 -4.48 -3.85
C ILE A 106 0.64 -4.83 -5.17
N GLN A 107 0.28 -6.10 -5.34
CA GLN A 107 -0.46 -6.54 -6.53
C GLN A 107 -1.93 -6.14 -6.41
N LEU A 108 -2.34 -5.14 -7.18
CA LEU A 108 -3.66 -4.54 -7.15
C LEU A 108 -4.67 -5.18 -8.12
N SER A 109 -4.30 -6.22 -8.86
CA SER A 109 -5.15 -6.88 -9.88
C SER A 109 -6.57 -7.26 -9.43
N ARG A 110 -6.78 -7.53 -8.14
CA ARG A 110 -8.11 -7.89 -7.56
C ARG A 110 -8.73 -6.78 -6.71
N ARG A 111 -8.13 -5.61 -6.68
CA ARG A 111 -8.55 -4.44 -5.90
C ARG A 111 -8.99 -3.34 -6.84
N LYS A 112 -9.95 -2.55 -6.38
CA LYS A 112 -10.50 -1.39 -7.09
C LYS A 112 -10.42 -0.12 -6.25
N SER A 113 -9.75 -0.20 -5.10
CA SER A 113 -9.57 0.90 -4.18
C SER A 113 -8.32 0.73 -3.33
N ILE A 114 -7.74 1.86 -2.94
CA ILE A 114 -6.70 1.95 -1.92
C ILE A 114 -7.11 3.05 -0.93
N ARG A 115 -6.83 2.81 0.36
CA ARG A 115 -6.96 3.81 1.41
C ARG A 115 -5.58 4.10 1.99
N PHE A 116 -5.31 5.35 2.30
CA PHE A 116 -4.05 5.73 2.90
C PHE A 116 -4.18 6.98 3.74
N GLN A 117 -3.33 7.11 4.74
CA GLN A 117 -3.04 8.37 5.39
C GLN A 117 -1.70 8.90 4.92
N VAL A 118 -1.59 10.22 4.85
CA VAL A 118 -0.32 10.89 4.64
C VAL A 118 -0.22 12.13 5.52
N LYS A 119 0.96 12.33 6.11
CA LYS A 119 1.37 13.57 6.77
C LYS A 119 2.45 14.21 5.90
N ALA A 120 2.12 15.33 5.29
CA ALA A 120 2.95 16.06 4.32
C ALA A 120 2.40 17.48 4.16
N THR A 121 3.26 18.44 3.82
CA THR A 121 2.84 19.85 3.64
C THR A 121 2.20 20.12 2.28
N ASN A 122 2.66 19.43 1.22
CA ASN A 122 2.28 19.67 -0.17
C ASN A 122 2.76 18.52 -1.07
N ASP A 123 2.33 18.54 -2.34
CA ASP A 123 2.89 17.75 -3.44
C ASP A 123 3.01 16.24 -3.16
N VAL A 124 1.90 15.68 -2.67
CA VAL A 124 1.72 14.24 -2.50
C VAL A 124 1.22 13.67 -3.82
N TYR A 125 1.90 12.64 -4.33
CA TYR A 125 1.58 12.00 -5.60
C TYR A 125 1.29 10.52 -5.40
N ILE A 126 0.21 10.06 -6.04
CA ILE A 126 -0.18 8.66 -6.09
C ILE A 126 -0.31 8.28 -7.56
N GLY A 127 0.36 7.20 -7.95
CA GLY A 127 0.29 6.62 -9.27
C GLY A 127 -0.43 5.28 -9.24
N LEU A 128 -1.38 5.08 -10.14
CA LEU A 128 -2.05 3.80 -10.36
C LEU A 128 -1.56 3.23 -11.67
N GLY A 129 -0.52 2.40 -11.61
CA GLY A 129 0.22 1.94 -12.78
C GLY A 129 -0.14 0.53 -13.21
N SER A 130 -0.02 0.26 -14.51
CA SER A 130 -0.05 -1.11 -15.05
C SER A 130 1.24 -1.89 -14.80
N GLY A 131 2.30 -1.20 -14.37
CA GLY A 131 3.59 -1.76 -13.97
C GLY A 131 4.22 -0.98 -12.82
N HIS A 132 5.39 -1.42 -12.38
CA HIS A 132 6.06 -0.97 -11.15
C HIS A 132 6.83 0.37 -11.27
N ASN A 133 6.67 1.09 -12.38
CA ASN A 133 7.34 2.37 -12.62
C ASN A 133 6.47 3.31 -13.47
N THR A 134 6.93 4.54 -13.66
CA THR A 134 6.21 5.58 -14.41
C THR A 134 6.33 5.49 -15.92
N ASP A 135 7.10 4.54 -16.45
CA ASP A 135 7.15 4.26 -17.90
C ASP A 135 5.93 3.44 -18.33
N SER A 136 5.29 2.77 -17.37
CA SER A 136 4.04 2.04 -17.58
C SER A 136 2.84 2.99 -17.62
N PRO A 137 1.81 2.71 -18.42
CA PRO A 137 0.60 3.52 -18.46
C PRO A 137 -0.20 3.41 -17.15
N GLY A 138 -0.89 4.48 -16.79
CA GLY A 138 -1.60 4.57 -15.52
C GLY A 138 -2.25 5.92 -15.27
N TYR A 139 -2.84 6.09 -14.08
CA TYR A 139 -3.42 7.34 -13.63
C TYR A 139 -2.53 8.02 -12.61
N TRP A 140 -2.51 9.35 -12.61
CA TRP A 140 -1.70 10.12 -11.67
C TRP A 140 -2.56 11.10 -10.88
N VAL A 141 -2.62 10.87 -9.57
CA VAL A 141 -3.25 11.74 -8.58
C VAL A 141 -2.20 12.66 -7.98
N VAL A 142 -2.50 13.95 -7.98
CA VAL A 142 -1.77 15.01 -7.28
C VAL A 142 -2.65 15.53 -6.16
N LEU A 143 -2.16 15.49 -4.93
CA LEU A 143 -2.79 16.08 -3.75
C LEU A 143 -1.94 17.26 -3.26
N GLY A 144 -2.58 18.43 -3.13
CA GLY A 144 -1.93 19.64 -2.61
C GLY A 144 -0.71 20.10 -3.42
N GLY A 145 -0.79 20.08 -4.75
CA GLY A 145 0.16 20.77 -5.62
C GLY A 145 -0.03 22.30 -5.61
N TRP A 146 0.70 23.01 -6.47
CA TRP A 146 0.62 24.48 -6.64
C TRP A 146 0.73 25.25 -5.32
N GLY A 147 1.69 24.87 -4.47
CA GLY A 147 1.85 25.48 -3.14
C GLY A 147 0.84 24.97 -2.10
N GLY A 148 0.32 23.76 -2.28
CA GLY A 148 -0.60 23.12 -1.33
C GLY A 148 -2.08 23.38 -1.59
N THR A 149 -2.43 24.18 -2.59
CA THR A 149 -3.79 24.72 -2.76
C THR A 149 -4.64 24.00 -3.80
N THR A 150 -4.04 23.14 -4.62
CA THR A 150 -4.77 22.47 -5.70
C THR A 150 -4.43 20.99 -5.78
N SER A 151 -5.47 20.15 -5.89
CA SER A 151 -5.32 18.74 -6.25
C SER A 151 -5.78 18.52 -7.68
N CYS A 152 -5.20 17.52 -8.35
CA CYS A 152 -5.37 17.29 -9.77
C CYS A 152 -5.29 15.80 -10.12
N LEU A 153 -6.21 15.33 -10.94
CA LEU A 153 -6.25 13.97 -11.48
C LEU A 153 -5.85 14.00 -12.96
N ARG A 154 -4.92 13.12 -13.36
CA ARG A 154 -4.26 13.12 -14.67
C ARG A 154 -4.28 11.74 -15.32
N ASP A 155 -4.27 11.76 -16.65
CA ASP A 155 -4.02 10.60 -17.49
C ASP A 155 -2.51 10.46 -17.75
N GLY A 156 -1.91 9.35 -17.33
CA GLY A 156 -0.47 9.09 -17.46
C GLY A 156 0.44 9.84 -16.47
N PHE A 157 1.71 9.45 -16.45
CA PHE A 157 2.75 9.98 -15.54
C PHE A 157 3.54 11.15 -16.15
N VAL A 158 2.90 12.01 -16.94
CA VAL A 158 3.55 13.10 -17.68
C VAL A 158 3.44 14.42 -16.91
N HIS A 159 4.58 14.95 -16.44
CA HIS A 159 4.59 16.19 -15.67
C HIS A 159 4.07 17.36 -16.49
N GLY A 160 3.14 18.15 -15.93
CA GLY A 160 2.57 19.31 -16.61
C GLY A 160 1.47 18.99 -17.61
N SER A 161 1.08 17.71 -17.78
CA SER A 161 -0.14 17.31 -18.50
C SER A 161 -1.43 17.97 -17.97
N GLN A 162 -2.52 17.80 -18.72
CA GLN A 162 -3.84 18.29 -18.35
C GLN A 162 -4.34 17.69 -17.02
N CYS A 163 -4.99 18.53 -16.21
CA CYS A 163 -5.82 18.08 -15.11
C CYS A 163 -7.24 17.80 -15.61
N TYR A 164 -7.68 16.56 -15.50
CA TYR A 164 -9.02 16.13 -15.92
C TYR A 164 -10.08 16.31 -14.83
N SER A 165 -9.65 16.31 -13.57
CA SER A 165 -10.46 16.71 -12.43
C SER A 165 -9.58 17.48 -11.46
N THR A 166 -10.12 18.55 -10.86
CA THR A 166 -9.39 19.43 -9.95
C THR A 166 -10.19 19.70 -8.69
N TYR A 167 -9.47 19.88 -7.59
CA TYR A 167 -10.03 20.37 -6.34
C TYR A 167 -9.21 21.56 -5.86
N ILE A 168 -9.89 22.65 -5.50
CA ILE A 168 -9.27 23.86 -4.97
C ILE A 168 -9.45 23.88 -3.45
N GLY A 169 -8.33 23.80 -2.74
CA GLY A 169 -8.28 23.83 -1.28
C GLY A 169 -7.09 23.03 -0.73
N ARG A 170 -6.72 23.33 0.51
CA ARG A 170 -5.68 22.58 1.24
C ARG A 170 -6.26 21.28 1.78
N VAL A 171 -5.79 20.16 1.25
CA VAL A 171 -6.20 18.82 1.70
C VAL A 171 -5.17 18.13 2.61
N LEU A 172 -3.92 18.61 2.59
CA LEU A 172 -2.80 18.04 3.32
C LEU A 172 -2.52 18.79 4.64
N SER A 173 -1.76 18.16 5.53
CA SER A 173 -1.21 18.79 6.73
C SER A 173 0.17 18.23 7.05
N GLY A 174 1.11 19.12 7.39
CA GLY A 174 2.43 18.74 7.89
C GLY A 174 2.42 18.29 9.36
N GLU A 175 1.35 18.58 10.10
CA GLU A 175 1.25 18.32 11.54
C GLU A 175 0.50 17.02 11.86
N GLN A 176 -0.49 16.66 11.03
CA GLN A 176 -1.36 15.52 11.26
C GLN A 176 -1.57 14.67 10.01
N TYR A 177 -1.72 13.37 10.23
CA TYR A 177 -2.11 12.44 9.18
C TYR A 177 -3.51 12.78 8.65
N ARG A 178 -3.62 12.93 7.32
CA ARG A 178 -4.90 13.11 6.63
C ARG A 178 -5.23 11.84 5.86
N LEU A 179 -6.46 11.38 6.00
CA LEU A 179 -6.95 10.13 5.42
C LEU A 179 -7.57 10.38 4.05
N PHE A 180 -7.20 9.54 3.09
CA PHE A 180 -7.64 9.58 1.70
C PHE A 180 -7.99 8.19 1.21
N TRP A 181 -8.80 8.18 0.15
CA TRP A 181 -9.08 6.99 -0.63
C TRP A 181 -9.01 7.32 -2.11
N VAL A 182 -8.62 6.33 -2.91
CA VAL A 182 -8.67 6.37 -4.38
C VAL A 182 -9.35 5.11 -4.86
N THR A 183 -10.34 5.24 -5.75
CA THR A 183 -10.97 4.11 -6.45
C THR A 183 -10.68 4.15 -7.93
N TRP A 184 -10.62 2.99 -8.56
CA TRP A 184 -10.52 2.84 -10.00
C TRP A 184 -11.42 1.69 -10.45
N ASN A 185 -12.30 1.94 -11.41
CA ASN A 185 -13.05 0.89 -12.07
C ASN A 185 -13.34 1.27 -13.52
N GLU A 186 -12.86 0.49 -14.49
CA GLU A 186 -13.16 0.70 -15.92
C GLU A 186 -12.92 2.16 -16.38
N GLY A 187 -11.79 2.75 -15.98
CA GLY A 187 -11.45 4.15 -16.29
C GLY A 187 -12.10 5.19 -15.38
N HIS A 188 -13.09 4.82 -14.56
CA HIS A 188 -13.67 5.70 -13.54
C HIS A 188 -12.74 5.79 -12.33
N VAL A 189 -12.05 6.92 -12.20
CA VAL A 189 -11.13 7.20 -11.09
C VAL A 189 -11.70 8.28 -10.20
N ARG A 190 -11.78 7.98 -8.90
CA ARG A 190 -12.28 8.90 -7.89
C ARG A 190 -11.32 9.00 -6.73
N VAL A 191 -11.25 10.18 -6.14
CA VAL A 191 -10.40 10.50 -4.99
C VAL A 191 -11.25 11.22 -3.96
N GLY A 192 -11.12 10.83 -2.71
CA GLY A 192 -11.81 11.51 -1.62
C GLY A 192 -11.04 11.50 -0.31
N THR A 193 -11.58 12.23 0.64
CA THR A 193 -11.05 12.37 2.01
C THR A 193 -11.89 11.60 3.01
N GLY A 194 -11.28 11.17 4.11
CA GLY A 194 -11.96 10.45 5.18
C GLY A 194 -11.94 8.93 5.01
N GLU A 195 -12.61 8.22 5.91
CA GLU A 195 -12.43 6.76 6.07
C GLU A 195 -13.31 5.93 5.14
N THR A 196 -14.52 6.44 4.86
CA THR A 196 -15.52 5.74 4.06
C THR A 196 -15.30 6.03 2.58
N VAL A 197 -14.94 4.99 1.83
CA VAL A 197 -14.79 5.07 0.37
C VAL A 197 -16.11 5.54 -0.25
N GLY A 198 -16.04 6.55 -1.14
CA GLY A 198 -17.20 7.15 -1.79
C GLY A 198 -17.80 8.36 -1.05
N ASN A 199 -17.48 8.57 0.22
CA ASN A 199 -17.84 9.80 0.94
C ASN A 199 -16.69 10.82 0.87
N GLY A 200 -17.00 12.12 0.87
CA GLY A 200 -16.00 13.19 0.83
C GLY A 200 -15.17 13.21 -0.46
N THR A 201 -15.79 12.87 -1.60
CA THR A 201 -15.15 12.91 -2.93
C THR A 201 -14.69 14.34 -3.25
N ILE A 202 -13.42 14.48 -3.63
CA ILE A 202 -12.81 15.74 -4.03
C ILE A 202 -12.46 15.78 -5.52
N MET A 203 -12.25 14.62 -6.16
CA MET A 203 -12.00 14.51 -7.60
C MET A 203 -12.70 13.26 -8.14
N ASP A 204 -13.31 13.41 -9.31
CA ASP A 204 -14.08 12.36 -10.00
C ASP A 204 -13.93 12.55 -11.51
N HIS A 205 -13.50 11.50 -12.21
CA HIS A 205 -13.39 11.50 -13.67
C HIS A 205 -13.49 10.10 -14.27
N VAL A 206 -14.13 9.99 -15.43
CA VAL A 206 -14.14 8.78 -16.26
C VAL A 206 -13.20 8.99 -17.43
N PHE A 207 -12.04 8.34 -17.39
CA PHE A 207 -11.05 8.40 -18.45
C PHE A 207 -11.45 7.51 -19.64
N PRO A 208 -11.23 7.96 -20.89
CA PRO A 208 -11.44 7.10 -22.06
C PRO A 208 -10.40 5.97 -22.13
N ASN A 209 -9.18 6.23 -21.65
CA ASN A 209 -8.13 5.23 -21.54
C ASN A 209 -8.34 4.38 -20.28
N VAL A 210 -8.56 3.07 -20.47
CA VAL A 210 -8.74 2.12 -19.37
C VAL A 210 -7.44 1.36 -19.12
N TYR A 211 -6.86 1.55 -17.95
CA TYR A 211 -5.63 0.86 -17.54
C TYR A 211 -5.91 -0.26 -16.54
N THR A 212 -5.21 -1.39 -16.71
CA THR A 212 -5.22 -2.48 -15.74
C THR A 212 -4.28 -2.13 -14.60
N VAL A 213 -4.81 -1.51 -13.54
CA VAL A 213 -4.02 -1.13 -12.36
C VAL A 213 -3.52 -2.37 -11.63
N ARG A 214 -2.18 -2.51 -11.57
CA ARG A 214 -1.46 -3.60 -10.90
C ARG A 214 -0.59 -3.11 -9.76
N HIS A 215 -0.10 -1.87 -9.85
CA HIS A 215 0.83 -1.29 -8.89
C HIS A 215 0.31 0.07 -8.40
N ALA A 216 0.62 0.39 -7.15
CA ALA A 216 0.46 1.73 -6.63
C ALA A 216 1.84 2.32 -6.34
N LEU A 217 2.09 3.48 -6.92
CA LEU A 217 3.33 4.23 -6.77
C LEU A 217 3.06 5.43 -5.87
N ILE A 218 3.97 5.73 -4.95
CA ILE A 218 3.88 6.93 -4.11
C ILE A 218 5.12 7.80 -4.27
N ARG A 219 4.93 9.11 -4.12
CA ARG A 219 6.01 10.09 -4.12
C ARG A 219 5.56 11.35 -3.38
N THR A 220 6.49 12.01 -2.70
CA THR A 220 6.34 13.42 -2.30
C THR A 220 7.37 14.26 -3.03
N ARG A 221 7.08 15.54 -3.25
CA ARG A 221 8.05 16.48 -3.82
C ARG A 221 8.18 17.71 -2.94
N TRP A 222 9.43 18.15 -2.73
CA TRP A 222 9.77 19.31 -1.90
C TRP A 222 9.36 19.21 -0.42
N CYS A 223 8.81 18.08 0.02
CA CYS A 223 8.59 17.76 1.41
C CYS A 223 8.87 16.27 1.67
N ARG A 224 9.01 15.92 2.95
CA ARG A 224 8.93 14.53 3.38
C ARG A 224 7.45 14.14 3.51
N GLY A 225 7.14 12.90 3.16
CA GLY A 225 5.83 12.32 3.40
C GLY A 225 5.97 11.15 4.34
N GLU A 226 5.17 11.11 5.40
CA GLU A 226 4.95 9.90 6.19
C GLU A 226 3.60 9.30 5.80
N TRP A 227 3.58 8.00 5.50
CA TRP A 227 2.45 7.33 4.89
C TRP A 227 2.00 6.14 5.73
N VAL A 228 0.69 5.93 5.79
CA VAL A 228 0.08 4.69 6.30
C VAL A 228 -0.85 4.16 5.22
N ILE A 229 -0.52 3.03 4.62
CA ILE A 229 -1.34 2.39 3.59
C ILE A 229 -2.20 1.31 4.22
N TYR A 230 -3.49 1.29 3.89
CA TYR A 230 -4.43 0.27 4.35
C TYR A 230 -4.77 -0.67 3.19
N LEU A 231 -4.61 -1.96 3.43
CA LEU A 231 -4.90 -3.06 2.50
C LEU A 231 -6.07 -3.89 3.01
#